data_AF-A0A3C1Q4P2-F1
#
_entry.id   AF-A0A3C1Q4P2-F1
#
_cell.length_a   1.000
_cell.length_b   1.000
_cell.length_c   1.000
_cell.angle_alpha   90.00
_cell.angle_beta   90.00
_cell.angle_gamma   90.00
#
_symmetry.space_group_name_H-M   'P 1'
#
loop_
_entity.id
_entity.type
_entity.pdbx_description
1 polymer ?
#
loop_
_entity_poly.entity_id
_entity_poly.type
_entity_poly.pdbx_seq_one_letter_code
_entity_poly.pdbx_strand_id
1 'polypeptide(L)' 'MRISSLLFACLFKTVFAASFGEQISDSGISHSFLITGTKTAIIGEKCEILWEVKAKSRDGEVLPNGNVLVTFA' A
#
# COMPACT_ATOMS: atom_id res chain seq x y z
N MET A 1 -11.39 -24.27 46.95
CA MET A 1 -11.49 -23.43 45.73
C MET A 1 -10.68 -22.16 45.97
N ARG A 2 -9.95 -21.64 44.97
CA ARG A 2 -9.21 -20.34 44.94
C ARG A 2 -7.68 -20.36 44.86
N ILE A 3 -7.07 -21.29 44.12
CA ILE A 3 -5.64 -21.13 43.71
C ILE A 3 -5.46 -21.22 42.17
N SER A 4 -6.49 -21.58 41.41
CA SER A 4 -6.37 -21.84 39.96
C SER A 4 -6.45 -20.60 39.04
N SER A 5 -6.85 -19.42 39.55
CA SER A 5 -7.22 -18.29 38.68
C SER A 5 -6.10 -17.31 38.33
N LEU A 6 -4.93 -17.39 38.97
CA LEU A 6 -3.85 -16.39 38.81
C LEU A 6 -2.80 -16.75 37.75
N LEU A 7 -2.65 -18.03 37.39
CA LEU A 7 -1.63 -18.46 36.43
C LEU A 7 -2.03 -18.23 34.95
N PHE A 8 -3.32 -18.01 34.67
CA PHE A 8 -3.79 -17.81 33.29
C PHE A 8 -3.58 -16.37 32.77
N ALA A 9 -3.37 -15.40 33.66
CA ALA A 9 -3.30 -13.98 33.28
C ALA A 9 -1.91 -13.52 32.78
N CYS A 10 -0.83 -14.27 33.03
CA CYS A 10 0.52 -13.85 32.69
C CYS A 10 0.96 -14.23 31.25
N LEU A 11 0.36 -15.24 30.61
CA LEU A 11 0.78 -15.65 29.26
C LEU A 11 0.17 -14.81 28.12
N PHE A 12 -0.90 -14.05 28.37
CA PHE A 12 -1.55 -13.25 27.32
C PHE A 12 -0.85 -11.91 27.01
N LYS A 13 0.05 -11.44 27.88
CA LYS A 13 0.67 -10.10 27.73
C LYS A 13 1.91 -10.08 26.84
N THR A 14 2.53 -11.22 26.56
CA THR A 14 3.83 -11.25 25.86
C THR A 14 3.73 -11.25 24.34
N VAL A 15 2.57 -11.54 23.75
CA VAL A 15 2.42 -11.63 22.28
C VAL A 15 2.17 -10.26 21.62
N PHE A 16 1.69 -9.25 22.35
CA PHE A 16 1.36 -7.92 21.81
C PHE A 16 2.41 -6.83 22.09
N ALA A 17 3.63 -7.21 22.51
CA ALA A 17 4.67 -6.26 22.89
C ALA A 17 5.53 -5.71 21.72
N ALA A 18 5.23 -6.07 20.47
CA ALA A 18 5.89 -5.46 19.32
C ALA A 18 5.38 -4.03 19.13
N SER A 19 6.28 -3.05 19.03
CA SER A 19 5.89 -1.67 18.70
C SER A 19 5.24 -1.64 17.32
N PHE A 20 4.06 -1.05 17.22
CA PHE A 20 3.46 -0.75 15.93
C PHE A 20 4.40 0.20 15.17
N GLY A 21 4.65 -0.05 13.89
CA GLY A 21 5.48 0.84 13.08
C GLY A 21 4.87 2.24 13.06
N GLU A 22 5.65 3.25 13.43
CA GLU A 22 5.21 4.65 13.38
C GLU A 22 5.61 5.27 12.05
N GLN A 23 4.70 6.07 11.47
CA GLN A 23 5.04 6.90 10.32
C GLN A 23 5.85 8.10 10.79
N ILE A 24 7.15 8.13 10.45
CA ILE A 24 8.09 9.18 10.88
C ILE A 24 8.21 10.37 9.91
N SER A 25 7.43 10.39 8.83
CA SER A 25 7.47 11.49 7.86
C SER A 25 6.66 12.68 8.35
N ASP A 26 7.30 13.84 8.48
CA ASP A 26 6.68 15.11 8.89
C ASP A 26 5.54 15.55 7.96
N SER A 27 5.62 15.22 6.67
CA SER A 27 4.63 15.59 5.65
C SER A 27 3.70 14.45 5.26
N GLY A 28 3.89 13.26 5.82
CA GLY A 28 3.32 12.02 5.30
C GLY A 28 4.08 11.45 4.11
N ILE A 29 3.77 10.21 3.73
CA ILE A 29 4.38 9.50 2.60
C ILE A 29 3.29 9.28 1.54
N SER A 30 3.50 9.84 0.35
CA SER A 30 2.66 9.67 -0.83
C SER A 30 3.52 9.25 -2.01
N HIS A 31 2.94 8.47 -2.93
CA HIS A 31 3.62 8.07 -4.16
C HIS A 31 2.66 8.15 -5.34
N SER A 32 3.17 8.57 -6.49
CA SER A 32 2.49 8.34 -7.76
C SER A 32 2.55 6.85 -8.12
N PHE A 33 1.53 6.36 -8.82
CA PHE A 33 1.48 4.96 -9.25
C PHE A 33 0.78 4.80 -10.59
N LEU A 34 1.23 3.80 -11.36
CA LEU A 34 0.55 3.34 -12.56
C LEU A 34 -0.58 2.37 -12.16
N ILE A 35 -1.79 2.64 -12.66
CA ILE A 35 -2.90 1.69 -12.60
C ILE A 35 -3.14 1.03 -13.95
N THR A 36 -3.50 -0.24 -13.91
CA THR A 36 -3.88 -1.06 -15.07
C THR A 36 -5.21 -1.75 -14.78
N GLY A 37 -5.84 -2.33 -15.80
CA GLY A 37 -7.17 -2.94 -15.72
C GLY A 37 -8.20 -2.16 -16.53
N THR A 38 -9.33 -1.82 -15.90
CA THR A 38 -10.40 -1.07 -16.59
C THR A 38 -9.97 0.36 -16.95
N LYS A 39 -9.03 0.93 -16.20
CA LYS A 39 -8.41 2.24 -16.45
C LYS A 39 -6.91 2.07 -16.52
N THR A 40 -6.27 2.75 -17.48
CA THR A 40 -4.82 2.75 -17.65
C THR A 40 -4.31 4.17 -17.51
N ALA A 41 -3.73 4.51 -16.36
CA ALA A 41 -3.35 5.87 -16.04
C ALA A 41 -2.24 5.94 -14.99
N ILE A 42 -1.50 7.05 -14.97
CA ILE A 42 -0.63 7.40 -13.86
C ILE A 42 -1.43 8.32 -12.93
N ILE A 43 -1.58 7.91 -11.68
CA ILE A 43 -2.21 8.67 -10.62
C ILE A 43 -1.11 9.38 -9.82
N GLY A 44 -1.26 10.69 -9.66
CA GLY A 44 -0.35 11.53 -8.89
C GLY A 44 -0.60 11.44 -7.38
N GLU A 45 0.30 12.04 -6.61
CA GLU A 45 0.27 12.00 -5.15
C GLU A 45 -0.92 12.73 -4.52
N LYS A 46 -1.59 13.60 -5.28
CA LYS A 46 -2.79 14.34 -4.86
C LYS A 46 -4.07 13.75 -5.47
N CYS A 47 -4.02 12.49 -5.90
CA CYS A 47 -5.12 11.77 -6.54
C CYS A 47 -5.57 12.39 -7.88
N GLU A 48 -4.68 13.10 -8.58
CA GLU A 48 -4.88 13.64 -9.91
C GLU A 48 -4.47 12.64 -11.01
N ILE A 49 -5.06 12.75 -12.20
CA ILE A 49 -4.62 11.98 -13.38
C ILE A 49 -3.51 12.77 -14.07
N LEU A 50 -2.28 12.24 -14.06
CA LEU A 50 -1.13 12.86 -14.72
C LEU A 50 -1.00 12.45 -16.18
N TRP A 51 -1.38 11.20 -16.49
CA TRP A 51 -1.32 10.62 -17.82
C TRP A 51 -2.38 9.52 -17.94
N GLU A 52 -2.98 9.36 -19.12
CA GLU A 52 -3.99 8.34 -19.38
C GLU A 52 -3.98 7.91 -20.85
N VAL A 53 -4.22 6.62 -21.08
CA VAL A 53 -4.65 6.10 -22.37
C VAL A 53 -6.10 5.63 -22.28
N LYS A 54 -6.92 5.94 -23.29
CA LYS A 54 -8.36 5.58 -23.33
C LYS A 54 -8.59 4.12 -23.74
N ALA A 55 -7.97 3.20 -23.03
CA ALA A 55 -8.07 1.76 -23.25
C ALA A 55 -7.84 0.96 -21.97
N LYS A 56 -8.39 -0.25 -21.95
CA LYS A 56 -8.15 -1.24 -20.89
C LYS A 56 -6.78 -1.89 -21.09
N SER A 57 -6.10 -2.21 -20.01
CA SER A 57 -4.80 -2.90 -20.04
C SER A 57 -4.78 -4.05 -19.05
N ARG A 58 -3.96 -5.07 -19.33
CA ARG A 58 -3.67 -6.14 -18.38
C ARG A 58 -2.53 -5.74 -17.45
N ASP A 59 -1.54 -5.02 -18.00
CA ASP A 59 -0.28 -4.71 -17.33
C ASP A 59 0.40 -3.47 -17.94
N GLY A 60 1.41 -2.96 -17.27
CA GLY A 60 2.23 -1.86 -17.78
C GLY A 60 3.38 -1.47 -16.88
N GLU A 61 4.34 -0.75 -17.44
CA GLU A 61 5.53 -0.27 -16.74
C GLU A 61 5.92 1.13 -17.22
N VAL A 62 6.34 2.00 -16.29
CA VAL A 62 6.92 3.30 -16.62
C VAL A 62 8.42 3.11 -16.81
N LEU A 63 8.91 3.38 -18.02
CA LEU A 63 10.31 3.20 -18.38
C LEU A 63 11.18 4.37 -17.87
N PRO A 64 12.51 4.19 -17.71
CA PRO A 64 13.40 5.25 -17.23
C PRO A 64 13.42 6.53 -18.07
N ASN A 65 12.98 6.47 -19.34
CA ASN A 65 12.87 7.63 -20.23
C ASN A 65 11.51 8.36 -20.12
N GLY A 66 10.63 7.94 -19.22
CA GLY A 66 9.30 8.53 -19.02
C GLY A 66 8.22 7.99 -19.95
N ASN A 67 8.55 7.12 -20.91
CA ASN A 67 7.53 6.43 -21.71
C ASN A 67 6.83 5.34 -20.91
N VAL A 68 5.61 5.01 -21.27
CA VAL A 68 4.83 3.95 -20.63
C VAL A 68 4.70 2.76 -21.59
N LEU A 69 5.22 1.60 -21.20
CA LEU A 69 4.95 0.34 -21.87
C LEU A 69 3.61 -0.21 -21.37
N VAL A 70 2.69 -0.50 -22.27
CA VAL A 70 1.34 -0.98 -21.92
C VAL A 70 1.05 -2.28 -22.64
N THR A 71 0.56 -3.27 -21.90
CA THR A 71 -0.01 -4.50 -22.47
C THR A 71 -1.53 -4.38 -22.48
N PHE A 72 -2.12 -4.10 -23.65
CA PHE A 72 -3.58 -3.97 -23.79
C PHE A 72 -4.31 -5.30 -23.55
N ALA A 73 -5.56 -5.19 -23.12
CA ALA A 73 -6.46 -6.33 -22.84
C ALA A 73 -7.24 -6.77 -24.08
#